data_AF-A0A5P0JG84-F1
#
_entry.id   AF-A0A5P0JG84-F1
#
_cell.length_a   1.000
_cell.length_b   1.000
_cell.length_c   1.000
_cell.angle_alpha   90.00
_cell.angle_beta   90.00
_cell.angle_gamma   90.00
#
_symmetry.space_group_name_H-M   'P 1'
#
loop_
_entity.id
_entity.type
_entity.pdbx_description
1 polymer ?
#
loop_
_entity_poly.entity_id
_entity_poly.type
_entity_poly.pdbx_seq_one_letter_code
_entity_poly.pdbx_strand_id
1 'polypeptide(L)'
;INKPELPSLADAVTGCYLTPYSEKRLDVLAGYLSGMPAPVWQNWCWQWGLQKAGEQLLKTILTRLRQHKLPASTADMAAAHLHAMALAQLRGHTLPLRTDWLDALAGSLIKEALNAPLPWSYRGVIHPDTDPILLTLIDTLAGDGFGKLAPSTPQPPLPKDVTCELERTAISLPAELTLNRFNPNGLAQSQVLHRLAILEIPGIVRQQGSTLTLAGNGEEHWKLTRPLSQHAALIEAACFGATLQEAARHKLEADMLDTGGIGSITTCLSQAALAGLASFSQQLLEQLTLLIAQENQFAEMGQALEVLYALWRLDEISGMQGAQILQTTLCAAIDRTLWLCESNGRPDEKEFHAHLHSWQALCHILRDLHSGVNLPGVSLSAAVALLERRSQAIHAPALDRGAALGALMRLEHPNASAEAALTMLAQLSPAQSGEALHGLLALARHQLACQPAFIAGFSSHLNQLSDDDFINALPDLRAAMAWLPPRERGTLAHQVLEHYQLAQLPVSALQMPLHCPPQAIAHHQQLEQQALASLQHWGVFHV
;
A
#
# COMPACT_ATOMS: atom_id res chain seq x y z
N ILE A 1 42.83 2.94 -13.82
CA ILE A 1 41.92 3.57 -12.84
C ILE A 1 42.32 3.01 -11.48
N ASN A 2 42.85 3.84 -10.58
CA ASN A 2 43.16 3.40 -9.22
C ASN A 2 41.85 3.00 -8.55
N LYS A 3 41.80 1.79 -7.96
CA LYS A 3 40.62 1.40 -7.17
C LYS A 3 40.54 2.34 -5.96
N PRO A 4 39.37 2.92 -5.66
CA PRO A 4 39.20 3.69 -4.43
C PRO A 4 39.48 2.80 -3.22
N GLU A 5 40.19 3.33 -2.22
CA GLU A 5 40.34 2.65 -0.93
C GLU A 5 38.98 2.59 -0.25
N LEU A 6 38.47 1.38 -0.03
CA LEU A 6 37.20 1.15 0.65
C LEU A 6 37.46 1.11 2.17
N PRO A 7 36.55 1.66 2.99
CA PRO A 7 36.68 1.59 4.44
C PRO A 7 36.68 0.12 4.91
N SER A 8 37.71 -0.24 5.66
CA SER A 8 37.85 -1.54 6.31
C SER A 8 36.99 -1.57 7.58
N LEU A 9 35.73 -1.96 7.45
CA LEU A 9 34.88 -2.31 8.59
C LEU A 9 35.01 -3.81 8.86
N ALA A 10 35.22 -4.19 10.12
CA ALA A 10 35.21 -5.59 10.52
C ALA A 10 33.86 -6.21 10.12
N ASP A 11 33.89 -7.37 9.46
CA ASP A 11 32.73 -8.13 8.96
C ASP A 11 31.92 -7.50 7.81
N ALA A 12 32.35 -6.38 7.23
CA ALA A 12 31.66 -5.76 6.08
C ALA A 12 32.14 -6.30 4.73
N VAL A 13 31.23 -6.83 3.92
CA VAL A 13 31.48 -7.12 2.50
C VAL A 13 31.46 -5.81 1.72
N THR A 14 32.61 -5.39 1.20
CA THR A 14 32.73 -4.15 0.41
C THR A 14 33.11 -4.45 -1.03
N GLY A 15 32.54 -3.70 -1.96
CA GLY A 15 32.81 -3.81 -3.40
C GLY A 15 32.62 -2.47 -4.09
N CYS A 16 33.35 -2.25 -5.19
CA CYS A 16 33.21 -1.06 -6.02
C CYS A 16 33.02 -1.48 -7.48
N TYR A 17 31.93 -1.01 -8.08
CA TYR A 17 31.59 -1.28 -9.47
C TYR A 17 31.37 0.04 -10.21
N LEU A 18 31.72 0.05 -11.49
CA LEU A 18 31.41 1.20 -12.35
C LEU A 18 29.92 1.19 -12.64
N THR A 19 29.27 2.33 -12.45
CA THR A 19 27.86 2.54 -12.79
C THR A 19 27.78 3.43 -14.02
N PRO A 20 27.12 3.00 -15.10
CA PRO A 20 26.79 3.92 -16.18
C PRO A 20 25.82 4.99 -15.67
N TYR A 21 25.96 6.20 -16.18
CA TYR A 21 25.08 7.32 -15.91
C TYR A 21 24.26 7.67 -17.15
N SER A 22 23.06 8.20 -16.94
CA SER A 22 22.30 8.84 -18.02
C SER A 22 22.91 10.17 -18.39
N GLU A 23 22.68 10.60 -19.63
CA GLU A 23 23.07 11.93 -20.09
C GLU A 23 22.45 13.02 -19.19
N LYS A 24 21.16 12.90 -18.84
CA LYS A 24 20.49 13.84 -17.90
C LYS A 24 21.18 13.96 -16.55
N ARG A 25 21.67 12.85 -15.98
CA ARG A 25 22.36 12.86 -14.67
C ARG A 25 23.76 13.46 -14.76
N LEU A 26 24.34 13.50 -15.97
CA LEU A 26 25.59 14.17 -16.25
C LEU A 26 25.41 15.68 -16.46
N ASP A 27 24.19 16.16 -16.77
CA ASP A 27 23.90 17.58 -16.90
C ASP A 27 23.93 18.30 -15.53
N VAL A 28 24.56 19.47 -15.50
CA VAL A 28 24.64 20.35 -14.32
C VAL A 28 23.25 20.75 -13.83
N LEU A 29 22.29 20.89 -14.75
CA LEU A 29 20.92 21.31 -14.42
C LEU A 29 20.13 20.23 -13.65
N ALA A 30 20.63 18.99 -13.56
CA ALA A 30 20.07 17.94 -12.72
C ALA A 30 20.62 17.95 -11.27
N GLY A 31 21.40 18.97 -10.89
CA GLY A 31 21.92 19.14 -9.52
C GLY A 31 23.33 18.57 -9.29
N TYR A 32 23.97 17.99 -10.30
CA TYR A 32 25.37 17.57 -10.22
C TYR A 32 26.29 18.75 -10.53
N LEU A 33 26.80 19.42 -9.48
CA LEU A 33 27.60 20.65 -9.61
C LEU A 33 28.88 20.50 -10.45
N SER A 34 29.41 19.28 -10.56
CA SER A 34 30.56 18.93 -11.41
C SER A 34 30.17 18.37 -12.78
N GLY A 35 28.88 18.46 -13.15
CA GLY A 35 28.35 17.96 -14.41
C GLY A 35 28.82 18.75 -15.62
N MET A 36 28.52 18.21 -16.81
CA MET A 36 28.79 18.87 -18.08
C MET A 36 27.48 19.41 -18.65
N PRO A 37 27.36 20.73 -18.88
CA PRO A 37 26.10 21.28 -19.39
C PRO A 37 25.87 20.83 -20.84
N ALA A 38 24.65 20.42 -21.15
CA ALA A 38 24.23 19.95 -22.48
C ALA A 38 25.13 18.82 -23.03
N PRO A 39 25.18 17.65 -22.38
CA PRO A 39 26.03 16.53 -22.78
C PRO A 39 25.86 16.11 -24.25
N VAL A 40 24.62 16.15 -24.77
CA VAL A 40 24.34 15.82 -26.17
C VAL A 40 25.00 16.81 -27.12
N TRP A 41 24.96 18.11 -26.81
CA TRP A 41 25.65 19.14 -27.60
C TRP A 41 27.15 18.88 -27.65
N GLN A 42 27.75 18.56 -26.50
CA GLN A 42 29.19 18.30 -26.41
C GLN A 42 29.57 17.07 -27.24
N ASN A 43 28.76 16.02 -27.18
CA ASN A 43 28.94 14.82 -27.98
C ASN A 43 28.82 15.11 -29.50
N TRP A 44 27.84 15.90 -29.93
CA TRP A 44 27.72 16.30 -31.35
C TRP A 44 28.92 17.14 -31.83
N CYS A 45 29.38 18.08 -31.00
CA CYS A 45 30.56 18.88 -31.31
C CYS A 45 31.80 18.01 -31.45
N TRP A 46 31.97 17.04 -30.54
CA TRP A 46 33.07 16.08 -30.58
C TRP A 46 33.04 15.20 -31.83
N GLN A 47 31.87 14.64 -32.17
CA GLN A 47 31.74 13.69 -33.27
C GLN A 47 31.74 14.36 -34.65
N TRP A 48 31.12 15.52 -34.79
CA TRP A 48 30.81 16.12 -36.10
C TRP A 48 31.34 17.53 -36.29
N GLY A 49 31.87 18.17 -35.24
CA GLY A 49 32.28 19.58 -35.26
C GLY A 49 31.12 20.56 -35.06
N LEU A 50 31.45 21.81 -34.75
CA LEU A 50 30.50 22.86 -34.36
C LEU A 50 29.43 23.15 -35.42
N GLN A 51 29.81 23.20 -36.70
CA GLN A 51 28.88 23.53 -37.78
C GLN A 51 27.76 22.48 -37.92
N LYS A 52 28.15 21.19 -38.02
CA LYS A 52 27.19 20.08 -38.12
C LYS A 52 26.40 19.90 -36.82
N ALA A 53 26.99 20.18 -35.67
CA ALA A 53 26.28 20.16 -34.39
C ALA A 53 25.13 21.19 -34.37
N GLY A 54 25.35 22.39 -34.90
CA GLY A 54 24.30 23.42 -35.05
C GLY A 54 23.16 22.97 -35.98
N GLU A 55 23.48 22.37 -37.12
CA GLU A 55 22.47 21.82 -38.06
C GLU A 55 21.63 20.71 -37.40
N GLN A 56 22.29 19.81 -36.66
CA GLN A 56 21.61 18.72 -35.93
C GLN A 56 20.77 19.24 -34.77
N LEU A 57 21.22 20.28 -34.08
CA LEU A 57 20.47 20.95 -33.02
C LEU A 57 19.13 21.49 -33.56
N LEU A 58 19.18 22.30 -34.63
CA LEU A 58 17.96 22.86 -35.24
C LEU A 58 17.01 21.76 -35.72
N LYS A 59 17.53 20.74 -36.41
CA LYS A 59 16.73 19.61 -36.88
C LYS A 59 16.05 18.86 -35.73
N THR A 60 16.79 18.58 -34.66
CA THR A 60 16.29 17.82 -33.50
C THR A 60 15.24 18.61 -32.73
N ILE A 61 15.49 19.90 -32.49
CA ILE A 61 14.55 20.78 -31.80
C ILE A 61 13.27 20.94 -32.61
N LEU A 62 13.35 21.22 -33.91
CA LEU A 62 12.16 21.33 -34.75
C LEU A 62 11.31 20.05 -34.70
N THR A 63 11.98 18.89 -34.68
CA THR A 63 11.31 17.59 -34.59
C THR A 63 10.62 17.42 -33.23
N ARG A 64 11.32 17.70 -32.12
CA ARG A 64 10.75 17.59 -30.77
C ARG A 64 9.62 18.58 -30.51
N LEU A 65 9.77 19.85 -30.89
CA LEU A 65 8.72 20.85 -30.75
C LEU A 65 7.44 20.42 -31.47
N ARG A 66 7.56 19.86 -32.69
CA ARG A 66 6.41 19.29 -33.42
C ARG A 66 5.80 18.09 -32.72
N GLN A 67 6.61 17.17 -32.18
CA GLN A 67 6.12 16.02 -31.41
C GLN A 67 5.33 16.47 -30.16
N HIS A 68 5.79 17.52 -29.49
CA HIS A 68 5.11 18.14 -28.34
C HIS A 68 3.99 19.11 -28.73
N LYS A 69 3.65 19.24 -30.02
CA LYS A 69 2.64 20.17 -30.56
C LYS A 69 2.87 21.64 -30.16
N LEU A 70 4.14 22.03 -29.99
CA LEU A 70 4.55 23.39 -29.72
C LEU A 70 4.75 24.17 -31.04
N PRO A 71 4.51 25.49 -31.06
CA PRO A 71 4.59 26.30 -32.28
C PRO A 71 6.03 26.41 -32.77
N ALA A 72 6.32 25.80 -33.92
CA ALA A 72 7.61 25.91 -34.59
C ALA A 72 7.46 25.71 -36.11
N SER A 73 7.71 26.77 -36.87
CA SER A 73 7.72 26.75 -38.33
C SER A 73 9.14 26.61 -38.89
N THR A 74 9.25 26.26 -40.16
CA THR A 74 10.54 26.29 -40.87
C THR A 74 11.09 27.71 -40.97
N ALA A 75 10.22 28.72 -41.04
CA ALA A 75 10.62 30.13 -41.01
C ALA A 75 11.24 30.51 -39.66
N ASP A 76 10.70 30.03 -38.54
CA ASP A 76 11.27 30.28 -37.22
C ASP A 76 12.66 29.63 -37.07
N MET A 77 12.89 28.45 -37.67
CA MET A 77 14.22 27.82 -37.69
C MET A 77 15.22 28.58 -38.56
N ALA A 78 14.78 29.13 -39.69
CA ALA A 78 15.62 29.99 -40.52
C ALA A 78 16.00 31.29 -39.79
N ALA A 79 15.04 31.89 -39.09
CA ALA A 79 15.28 33.05 -38.24
C ALA A 79 16.27 32.71 -37.11
N ALA A 80 16.09 31.58 -36.42
CA ALA A 80 17.01 31.12 -35.37
C ALA A 80 18.42 30.88 -35.91
N HIS A 81 18.56 30.32 -37.12
CA HIS A 81 19.86 30.14 -37.77
C HIS A 81 20.56 31.47 -38.05
N LEU A 82 19.87 32.42 -38.70
CA LEU A 82 20.42 33.75 -38.99
C LEU A 82 20.77 34.50 -37.71
N HIS A 83 19.90 34.42 -36.69
CA HIS A 83 20.11 35.05 -35.40
C HIS A 83 21.32 34.45 -34.67
N ALA A 84 21.51 33.13 -34.70
CA ALA A 84 22.68 32.48 -34.11
C ALA A 84 23.99 32.93 -34.80
N MET A 85 23.99 33.06 -36.14
CA MET A 85 25.15 33.58 -36.87
C MET A 85 25.47 35.03 -36.50
N ALA A 86 24.45 35.89 -36.39
CA ALA A 86 24.62 37.27 -35.98
C ALA A 86 25.15 37.38 -34.54
N LEU A 87 24.62 36.58 -33.61
CA LEU A 87 25.10 36.53 -32.23
C LEU A 87 26.55 36.06 -32.14
N ALA A 88 26.93 35.05 -32.92
CA ALA A 88 28.30 34.58 -33.01
C ALA A 88 29.25 35.70 -33.45
N GLN A 89 28.89 36.45 -34.50
CA GLN A 89 29.68 37.59 -34.98
C GLN A 89 29.79 38.70 -33.94
N LEU A 90 28.68 39.07 -33.29
CA LEU A 90 28.66 40.08 -32.24
C LEU A 90 29.52 39.70 -31.02
N ARG A 91 29.60 38.41 -30.70
CA ARG A 91 30.38 37.86 -29.58
C ARG A 91 31.82 37.51 -29.97
N GLY A 92 32.21 37.69 -31.24
CA GLY A 92 33.56 37.42 -31.72
C GLY A 92 33.86 35.93 -31.94
N HIS A 93 32.83 35.08 -32.07
CA HIS A 93 32.99 33.66 -32.38
C HIS A 93 33.05 33.43 -33.89
N THR A 94 33.93 32.53 -34.34
CA THR A 94 34.01 32.14 -35.76
C THR A 94 32.82 31.31 -36.22
N LEU A 95 32.24 30.52 -35.32
CA LEU A 95 31.03 29.74 -35.49
C LEU A 95 30.18 29.87 -34.23
N PRO A 96 28.83 29.79 -34.32
CA PRO A 96 27.99 29.89 -33.14
C PRO A 96 28.26 28.76 -32.15
N LEU A 97 28.41 29.14 -30.90
CA LEU A 97 28.54 28.25 -29.76
C LEU A 97 27.16 27.92 -29.17
N ARG A 98 27.15 27.02 -28.18
CA ARG A 98 25.92 26.55 -27.51
C ARG A 98 25.01 27.70 -27.07
N THR A 99 25.56 28.71 -26.41
CA THR A 99 24.80 29.86 -25.90
C THR A 99 24.23 30.71 -27.02
N ASP A 100 24.94 30.86 -28.14
CA ASP A 100 24.45 31.61 -29.30
C ASP A 100 23.23 30.93 -29.92
N TRP A 101 23.27 29.60 -30.01
CA TRP A 101 22.12 28.82 -30.47
C TRP A 101 20.93 28.92 -29.53
N LEU A 102 21.16 28.75 -28.23
CA LEU A 102 20.10 28.79 -27.22
C LEU A 102 19.42 30.17 -27.15
N ASP A 103 20.21 31.25 -27.15
CA ASP A 103 19.68 32.62 -27.18
C ASP A 103 18.95 32.93 -28.48
N ALA A 104 19.48 32.48 -29.63
CA ALA A 104 18.83 32.66 -30.93
C ALA A 104 17.49 31.92 -31.02
N LEU A 105 17.43 30.69 -30.49
CA LEU A 105 16.20 29.88 -30.45
C LEU A 105 15.16 30.52 -29.53
N ALA A 106 15.56 30.93 -28.32
CA ALA A 106 14.67 31.63 -27.40
C ALA A 106 14.12 32.92 -28.04
N GLY A 107 15.00 33.75 -28.61
CA GLY A 107 14.61 35.02 -29.24
C GLY A 107 13.81 34.88 -30.54
N SER A 108 13.85 33.73 -31.21
CA SER A 108 13.10 33.51 -32.46
C SER A 108 11.78 32.77 -32.25
N LEU A 109 11.70 31.89 -31.24
CA LEU A 109 10.54 31.05 -31.00
C LEU A 109 9.56 31.66 -29.98
N ILE A 110 10.07 32.42 -29.02
CA ILE A 110 9.27 32.97 -27.92
C ILE A 110 8.86 34.39 -28.29
N LYS A 111 7.56 34.58 -28.52
CA LYS A 111 6.98 35.85 -28.99
C LYS A 111 6.32 36.65 -27.86
N GLU A 112 6.28 36.08 -26.66
CA GLU A 112 5.64 36.62 -25.47
C GLU A 112 6.67 36.88 -24.36
N ALA A 113 6.26 37.59 -23.31
CA ALA A 113 7.13 37.86 -22.17
C ALA A 113 7.40 36.58 -21.37
N LEU A 114 8.66 36.37 -20.97
CA LEU A 114 9.05 35.25 -20.13
C LEU A 114 8.67 35.51 -18.67
N ASN A 115 7.99 34.54 -18.06
CA ASN A 115 7.64 34.56 -16.63
C ASN A 115 8.79 34.09 -15.72
N ALA A 116 9.84 33.50 -16.31
CA ALA A 116 11.01 33.00 -15.61
C ALA A 116 12.29 33.34 -16.40
N PRO A 117 13.45 33.50 -15.73
CA PRO A 117 14.72 33.73 -16.40
C PRO A 117 15.13 32.53 -17.27
N LEU A 118 15.95 32.79 -18.30
CA LEU A 118 16.47 31.74 -19.18
C LEU A 118 17.22 30.66 -18.36
N PRO A 119 16.95 29.35 -18.54
CA PRO A 119 17.52 28.30 -17.71
C PRO A 119 19.06 28.25 -17.70
N TRP A 120 19.72 28.73 -18.75
CA TRP A 120 21.18 28.79 -18.85
C TRP A 120 21.81 30.09 -18.31
N SER A 121 21.00 30.99 -17.73
CA SER A 121 21.48 32.27 -17.16
C SER A 121 21.77 32.20 -15.65
N TYR A 122 21.36 31.14 -14.96
CA TYR A 122 21.57 30.94 -13.52
C TYR A 122 22.00 29.50 -13.22
N ARG A 123 22.41 29.24 -11.97
CA ARG A 123 22.68 27.90 -11.45
C ARG A 123 21.57 27.48 -10.50
N GLY A 124 21.05 26.27 -10.66
CA GLY A 124 20.02 25.73 -9.77
C GLY A 124 18.97 24.92 -10.52
N VAL A 125 17.96 24.46 -9.78
CA VAL A 125 16.80 23.77 -10.33
C VAL A 125 16.02 24.72 -11.23
N ILE A 126 15.52 24.20 -12.36
CA ILE A 126 14.74 24.97 -13.32
C ILE A 126 13.45 25.48 -12.66
N HIS A 127 13.14 26.76 -12.86
CA HIS A 127 11.93 27.38 -12.31
C HIS A 127 10.65 26.69 -12.84
N PRO A 128 9.62 26.44 -12.02
CA PRO A 128 8.38 25.78 -12.46
C PRO A 128 7.66 26.55 -13.57
N ASP A 129 7.75 27.88 -13.57
CA ASP A 129 7.13 28.76 -14.57
C ASP A 129 7.97 28.93 -15.86
N THR A 130 8.93 28.03 -16.11
CA THR A 130 9.75 28.06 -17.33
C THR A 130 8.92 27.69 -18.55
N ASP A 131 9.05 28.47 -19.63
CA ASP A 131 8.32 28.25 -20.89
C ASP A 131 8.52 26.81 -21.44
N PRO A 132 7.46 26.13 -21.91
CA PRO A 132 7.56 24.76 -22.46
C PRO A 132 8.56 24.60 -23.61
N ILE A 133 8.76 25.63 -24.44
CA ILE A 133 9.77 25.63 -25.50
C ILE A 133 11.16 25.55 -24.88
N LEU A 134 11.46 26.38 -23.86
CA LEU A 134 12.74 26.37 -23.15
C LEU A 134 13.00 25.03 -22.46
N LEU A 135 11.98 24.44 -21.83
CA LEU A 135 12.08 23.10 -21.26
C LEU A 135 12.43 22.06 -22.32
N THR A 136 11.80 22.13 -23.50
CA THR A 136 12.09 21.23 -24.62
C THR A 136 13.53 21.42 -25.13
N LEU A 137 14.03 22.65 -25.19
CA LEU A 137 15.41 22.95 -25.59
C LEU A 137 16.41 22.31 -24.62
N ILE A 138 16.23 22.53 -23.32
CA ILE A 138 17.10 21.97 -22.29
C ILE A 138 17.03 20.45 -22.28
N ASP A 139 15.84 19.87 -22.32
CA ASP A 139 15.65 18.41 -22.31
C ASP A 139 16.29 17.74 -23.54
N THR A 140 16.21 18.37 -24.71
CA THR A 140 16.87 17.89 -25.94
C THR A 140 18.39 17.84 -25.78
N LEU A 141 18.96 18.84 -25.12
CA LEU A 141 20.40 18.96 -24.91
C LEU A 141 20.92 18.11 -23.75
N ALA A 142 20.07 17.84 -22.76
CA ALA A 142 20.33 16.93 -21.66
C ALA A 142 20.32 15.47 -22.14
N GLY A 143 19.54 15.16 -23.17
CA GLY A 143 19.51 13.84 -23.81
C GLY A 143 18.77 12.77 -23.03
N ASP A 144 18.45 11.65 -23.68
CA ASP A 144 17.81 10.50 -23.04
C ASP A 144 18.71 9.24 -23.09
N GLY A 145 19.96 9.41 -23.52
CA GLY A 145 20.92 8.33 -23.61
C GLY A 145 21.37 7.82 -22.24
N PHE A 146 21.86 6.58 -22.25
CA PHE A 146 22.45 5.94 -21.09
C PHE A 146 23.84 5.42 -21.43
N GLY A 147 24.79 5.63 -20.52
CA GLY A 147 26.16 5.17 -20.69
C GLY A 147 26.23 3.66 -20.92
N LYS A 148 27.22 3.23 -21.71
CA LYS A 148 27.51 1.81 -21.92
C LYS A 148 28.88 1.50 -21.35
N LEU A 149 28.94 0.46 -20.52
CA LEU A 149 30.20 -0.06 -20.03
C LEU A 149 30.84 -0.96 -21.10
N ALA A 150 32.17 -1.02 -21.12
CA ALA A 150 32.88 -1.96 -21.99
C ALA A 150 32.51 -3.41 -21.60
N PRO A 151 32.40 -4.36 -22.55
CA PRO A 151 31.96 -5.74 -22.25
C PRO A 151 32.81 -6.47 -21.20
N SER A 152 34.09 -6.12 -21.08
CA SER A 152 35.04 -6.68 -20.11
C SER A 152 34.98 -6.02 -18.72
N THR A 153 34.11 -5.02 -18.52
CA THR A 153 33.98 -4.33 -17.23
C THR A 153 33.39 -5.28 -16.19
N PRO A 154 34.05 -5.53 -15.06
CA PRO A 154 33.48 -6.32 -13.99
C PRO A 154 32.19 -5.67 -13.48
N GLN A 155 31.13 -6.46 -13.40
CA GLN A 155 29.83 -6.06 -12.86
C GLN A 155 29.40 -7.08 -11.81
N PRO A 156 28.58 -6.68 -10.84
CA PRO A 156 27.95 -7.64 -9.96
C PRO A 156 27.08 -8.59 -10.79
N PRO A 157 26.89 -9.84 -10.34
CA PRO A 157 26.09 -10.84 -11.04
C PRO A 157 24.58 -10.49 -11.07
N LEU A 158 24.04 -9.87 -10.02
CA LEU A 158 22.60 -9.64 -9.85
C LEU A 158 21.92 -8.86 -11.01
N PRO A 159 22.45 -7.73 -11.54
CA PRO A 159 21.84 -7.07 -12.69
C PRO A 159 21.68 -7.97 -13.92
N LYS A 160 22.63 -8.88 -14.16
CA LYS A 160 22.56 -9.83 -15.28
C LYS A 160 21.50 -10.89 -15.01
N ASP A 161 21.48 -11.44 -13.80
CA ASP A 161 20.47 -12.42 -13.38
C ASP A 161 19.04 -11.86 -13.48
N VAL A 162 18.82 -10.62 -13.00
CA VAL A 162 17.53 -9.92 -13.15
C VAL A 162 17.14 -9.75 -14.61
N THR A 163 18.08 -9.42 -15.48
CA THR A 163 17.81 -9.32 -16.93
C THR A 163 17.36 -10.67 -17.48
N CYS A 164 18.06 -11.75 -17.14
CA CYS A 164 17.71 -13.10 -17.54
C CYS A 164 16.33 -13.54 -17.01
N GLU A 165 15.99 -13.21 -15.75
CA GLU A 165 14.69 -13.54 -15.16
C GLU A 165 13.54 -12.77 -15.82
N LEU A 166 13.73 -11.49 -16.14
CA LEU A 166 12.76 -10.69 -16.89
C LEU A 166 12.55 -11.24 -18.31
N GLU A 167 13.62 -11.62 -18.99
CA GLU A 167 13.54 -12.26 -20.32
C GLU A 167 12.84 -13.62 -20.26
N ARG A 168 13.20 -14.47 -19.27
CA ARG A 168 12.60 -15.78 -19.04
C ARG A 168 11.10 -15.71 -18.80
N THR A 169 10.65 -14.66 -18.10
CA THR A 169 9.23 -14.43 -17.79
C THR A 169 8.51 -13.51 -18.79
N ALA A 170 9.19 -13.14 -19.88
CA ALA A 170 8.68 -12.23 -20.91
C ALA A 170 8.15 -10.89 -20.36
N ILE A 171 8.74 -10.40 -19.27
CA ILE A 171 8.42 -9.10 -18.69
C ILE A 171 9.23 -8.03 -19.42
N SER A 172 8.54 -7.07 -20.02
CA SER A 172 9.17 -5.90 -20.66
C SER A 172 8.92 -4.63 -19.84
N LEU A 173 9.86 -3.70 -19.91
CA LEU A 173 9.83 -2.42 -19.19
C LEU A 173 9.97 -1.27 -20.19
N PRO A 174 9.12 -0.23 -20.15
CA PRO A 174 7.97 -0.02 -19.26
C PRO A 174 6.72 -0.79 -19.71
N ALA A 175 5.86 -1.18 -18.75
CA ALA A 175 4.60 -1.87 -19.04
C ALA A 175 3.60 -1.73 -17.88
N GLU A 176 2.31 -1.90 -18.17
CA GLU A 176 1.29 -2.19 -17.16
C GLU A 176 0.84 -3.65 -17.37
N LEU A 177 0.94 -4.47 -16.33
CA LEU A 177 0.67 -5.90 -16.38
C LEU A 177 -0.48 -6.26 -15.45
N THR A 178 -1.46 -6.99 -15.99
CA THR A 178 -2.47 -7.71 -15.19
C THR A 178 -2.09 -9.19 -15.18
N LEU A 179 -1.74 -9.69 -14.00
CA LEU A 179 -1.29 -11.07 -13.80
C LEU A 179 -2.38 -11.86 -13.09
N ASN A 180 -2.46 -13.16 -13.38
CA ASN A 180 -3.26 -14.10 -12.62
C ASN A 180 -2.35 -15.20 -12.05
N ARG A 181 -2.23 -15.24 -10.72
CA ARG A 181 -1.37 -16.19 -9.99
C ARG A 181 -1.81 -17.64 -10.11
N PHE A 182 -3.06 -17.91 -10.50
CA PHE A 182 -3.54 -19.28 -10.74
C PHE A 182 -3.03 -19.85 -12.06
N ASN A 183 -2.52 -19.01 -12.96
CA ASN A 183 -1.90 -19.45 -14.20
C ASN A 183 -0.37 -19.61 -13.99
N PRO A 184 0.28 -20.71 -14.42
CA PRO A 184 1.70 -20.93 -14.20
C PRO A 184 2.61 -19.78 -14.70
N ASN A 185 2.29 -19.21 -15.86
CA ASN A 185 3.05 -18.06 -16.38
C ASN A 185 2.84 -16.80 -15.54
N GLY A 186 1.59 -16.52 -15.13
CA GLY A 186 1.28 -15.38 -14.27
C GLY A 186 1.89 -15.52 -12.87
N LEU A 187 1.98 -16.75 -12.35
CA LEU A 187 2.69 -17.06 -11.11
C LEU A 187 4.19 -16.76 -11.22
N ALA A 188 4.85 -17.24 -12.29
CA ALA A 188 6.27 -16.99 -12.50
C ALA A 188 6.58 -15.48 -12.64
N GLN A 189 5.73 -14.74 -13.36
CA GLN A 189 5.83 -13.29 -13.47
C GLN A 189 5.62 -12.59 -12.11
N SER A 190 4.58 -12.99 -11.38
CA SER A 190 4.28 -12.50 -10.02
C SER A 190 5.48 -12.70 -9.09
N GLN A 191 6.07 -13.89 -9.05
CA GLN A 191 7.22 -14.19 -8.19
C GLN A 191 8.43 -13.31 -8.50
N VAL A 192 8.76 -13.08 -9.78
CA VAL A 192 9.85 -12.17 -10.17
C VAL A 192 9.57 -10.73 -9.71
N LEU A 193 8.34 -10.25 -9.87
CA LEU A 193 7.97 -8.89 -9.45
C LEU A 193 7.97 -8.73 -7.93
N HIS A 194 7.51 -9.74 -7.17
CA HIS A 194 7.59 -9.72 -5.70
C HIS A 194 9.04 -9.75 -5.21
N ARG A 195 9.94 -10.51 -5.84
CA ARG A 195 11.38 -10.49 -5.51
C ARG A 195 12.01 -9.12 -5.76
N LEU A 196 11.66 -8.46 -6.87
CA LEU A 196 12.12 -7.10 -7.16
C LEU A 196 11.54 -6.07 -6.19
N ALA A 197 10.30 -6.27 -5.74
CA ALA A 197 9.65 -5.41 -4.75
C ALA A 197 10.28 -5.56 -3.35
N ILE A 198 10.63 -6.78 -2.93
CA ILE A 198 11.37 -7.07 -1.69
C ILE A 198 12.73 -6.35 -1.68
N LEU A 199 13.42 -6.33 -2.83
CA LEU A 199 14.68 -5.60 -3.01
C LEU A 199 14.49 -4.08 -3.17
N GLU A 200 13.26 -3.58 -3.07
CA GLU A 200 12.91 -2.16 -3.20
C GLU A 200 13.39 -1.53 -4.52
N ILE A 201 13.42 -2.31 -5.61
CA ILE A 201 13.95 -1.84 -6.89
C ILE A 201 13.03 -0.75 -7.47
N PRO A 202 13.54 0.47 -7.72
CA PRO A 202 12.73 1.57 -8.20
C PRO A 202 12.04 1.27 -9.53
N GLY A 203 10.77 1.65 -9.63
CA GLY A 203 9.98 1.52 -10.84
C GLY A 203 9.15 0.24 -10.95
N ILE A 204 9.16 -0.61 -9.92
CA ILE A 204 8.28 -1.78 -9.80
C ILE A 204 7.21 -1.46 -8.76
N VAL A 205 5.98 -1.16 -9.20
CA VAL A 205 4.91 -0.74 -8.29
C VAL A 205 3.67 -1.59 -8.51
N ARG A 206 3.14 -2.18 -7.43
CA ARG A 206 1.84 -2.85 -7.45
C ARG A 206 0.72 -1.84 -7.24
N GLN A 207 -0.23 -1.78 -8.15
CA GLN A 207 -1.38 -0.87 -8.08
C GLN A 207 -2.59 -1.51 -7.41
N GLN A 208 -2.81 -2.81 -7.62
CA GLN A 208 -3.92 -3.54 -7.02
C GLN A 208 -3.53 -4.96 -6.59
N GLY A 209 -4.20 -5.39 -5.53
CA GLY A 209 -4.03 -6.67 -4.86
C GLY A 209 -3.40 -6.49 -3.46
N SER A 210 -3.89 -7.25 -2.50
CA SER A 210 -3.40 -7.22 -1.12
C SER A 210 -2.02 -7.86 -1.01
N THR A 211 -1.08 -7.20 -0.33
CA THR A 211 0.24 -7.75 0.04
C THR A 211 0.13 -8.81 1.12
N LEU A 212 -0.89 -8.72 1.98
CA LEU A 212 -1.04 -9.59 3.15
C LEU A 212 -1.83 -10.85 2.83
N THR A 213 -2.74 -10.80 1.85
CA THR A 213 -3.67 -11.91 1.63
C THR A 213 -3.45 -12.54 0.27
N LEU A 214 -2.98 -13.80 0.28
CA LEU A 214 -3.09 -14.69 -0.87
C LEU A 214 -4.56 -14.92 -1.28
N ALA A 215 -5.50 -14.63 -0.37
CA ALA A 215 -6.94 -14.61 -0.62
C ALA A 215 -7.35 -13.62 -1.72
N GLY A 216 -8.32 -14.03 -2.54
CA GLY A 216 -8.86 -13.25 -3.66
C GLY A 216 -8.90 -14.05 -4.95
N ASN A 217 -9.18 -13.38 -6.07
CA ASN A 217 -9.24 -13.96 -7.41
C ASN A 217 -7.86 -14.17 -8.05
N GLY A 218 -6.77 -14.04 -7.28
CA GLY A 218 -5.42 -14.25 -7.79
C GLY A 218 -4.92 -13.16 -8.73
N GLU A 219 -5.69 -12.08 -8.95
CA GLU A 219 -5.33 -11.01 -9.87
C GLU A 219 -4.40 -9.99 -9.21
N GLU A 220 -3.40 -9.54 -9.97
CA GLU A 220 -2.49 -8.48 -9.58
C GLU A 220 -2.31 -7.49 -10.71
N HIS A 221 -2.31 -6.20 -10.37
CA HIS A 221 -2.03 -5.13 -11.32
C HIS A 221 -0.71 -4.47 -10.96
N TRP A 222 0.22 -4.46 -11.92
CA TRP A 222 1.57 -3.93 -11.75
C TRP A 222 1.84 -2.82 -12.76
N LYS A 223 2.37 -1.71 -12.28
CA LYS A 223 2.91 -0.62 -13.08
C LYS A 223 4.43 -0.69 -13.04
N LEU A 224 5.01 -0.93 -14.21
CA LEU A 224 6.43 -1.13 -14.37
C LEU A 224 7.04 0.00 -15.20
N THR A 225 8.10 0.60 -14.66
CA THR A 225 8.83 1.72 -15.27
C THR A 225 10.33 1.45 -15.22
N ARG A 226 11.10 2.19 -16.02
CA ARG A 226 12.56 2.10 -16.05
C ARG A 226 13.19 3.44 -15.63
N PRO A 227 13.10 3.82 -14.35
CA PRO A 227 13.73 5.04 -13.87
C PRO A 227 15.25 4.93 -13.93
N LEU A 228 15.93 6.07 -14.04
CA LEU A 228 17.40 6.11 -14.17
C LEU A 228 18.14 5.58 -12.93
N SER A 229 17.50 5.56 -11.77
CA SER A 229 18.04 5.01 -10.52
C SER A 229 18.00 3.49 -10.45
N GLN A 230 17.19 2.82 -11.28
CA GLN A 230 16.94 1.38 -11.18
C GLN A 230 18.21 0.53 -11.28
N HIS A 231 19.12 0.87 -12.21
CA HIS A 231 20.36 0.13 -12.38
C HIS A 231 21.32 0.29 -11.20
N ALA A 232 21.38 1.48 -10.59
CA ALA A 232 22.21 1.70 -9.40
C ALA A 232 21.67 0.91 -8.20
N ALA A 233 20.36 0.94 -7.98
CA ALA A 233 19.70 0.15 -6.93
C ALA A 233 19.95 -1.36 -7.09
N LEU A 234 19.97 -1.88 -8.33
CA LEU A 234 20.32 -3.29 -8.59
C LEU A 234 21.78 -3.62 -8.26
N ILE A 235 22.71 -2.67 -8.41
CA ILE A 235 24.11 -2.87 -8.00
C ILE A 235 24.23 -2.87 -6.48
N GLU A 236 23.51 -1.98 -5.80
CA GLU A 236 23.47 -1.91 -4.34
C GLU A 236 22.86 -3.20 -3.76
N ALA A 237 21.73 -3.65 -4.30
CA ALA A 237 21.06 -4.89 -3.89
C ALA A 237 21.91 -6.16 -4.11
N ALA A 238 22.97 -6.09 -4.93
CA ALA A 238 23.87 -7.22 -5.14
C ALA A 238 24.67 -7.61 -3.89
N CYS A 239 24.68 -6.78 -2.85
CA CYS A 239 25.24 -7.16 -1.54
C CYS A 239 24.47 -8.34 -0.90
N PHE A 240 23.19 -8.50 -1.22
CA PHE A 240 22.34 -9.56 -0.66
C PHE A 240 22.49 -10.90 -1.40
N GLY A 241 22.97 -10.94 -2.65
CA GLY A 241 23.07 -12.21 -3.36
C GLY A 241 23.44 -12.08 -4.82
N ALA A 242 23.85 -13.21 -5.41
CA ALA A 242 24.25 -13.25 -6.82
C ALA A 242 23.06 -13.41 -7.76
N THR A 243 22.00 -14.08 -7.29
CA THR A 243 20.74 -14.28 -8.00
C THR A 243 19.61 -13.47 -7.37
N LEU A 244 18.56 -13.17 -8.14
CA LEU A 244 17.37 -12.46 -7.68
C LEU A 244 16.68 -13.21 -6.54
N GLN A 245 16.65 -14.54 -6.59
CA GLN A 245 16.05 -15.37 -5.56
C GLN A 245 16.84 -15.30 -4.24
N GLU A 246 18.17 -15.44 -4.30
CA GLU A 246 19.03 -15.34 -3.10
C GLU A 246 19.01 -13.93 -2.50
N ALA A 247 19.12 -12.91 -3.35
CA ALA A 247 19.12 -11.52 -2.89
C ALA A 247 17.81 -11.17 -2.18
N ALA A 248 16.65 -11.55 -2.75
CA ALA A 248 15.37 -11.33 -2.10
C ALA A 248 15.25 -12.09 -0.76
N ARG A 249 15.72 -13.34 -0.71
CA ARG A 249 15.74 -14.13 0.54
C ARG A 249 16.59 -13.48 1.62
N HIS A 250 17.85 -13.14 1.34
CA HIS A 250 18.74 -12.53 2.33
C HIS A 250 18.30 -11.13 2.75
N LYS A 251 17.65 -10.38 1.85
CA LYS A 251 17.01 -9.10 2.21
C LYS A 251 15.90 -9.30 3.24
N LEU A 252 15.00 -10.28 3.03
CA LEU A 252 13.97 -10.61 4.02
C LEU A 252 14.57 -11.11 5.35
N GLU A 253 15.63 -11.92 5.30
CA GLU A 253 16.34 -12.35 6.51
C GLU A 253 16.92 -11.17 7.31
N ALA A 254 17.51 -10.19 6.61
CA ALA A 254 18.03 -8.99 7.23
C ALA A 254 16.91 -8.14 7.87
N ASP A 255 15.81 -7.91 7.16
CA ASP A 255 14.68 -7.11 7.65
C ASP A 255 13.99 -7.76 8.85
N MET A 256 14.04 -9.10 8.94
CA MET A 256 13.53 -9.85 10.08
C MET A 256 14.38 -9.74 11.34
N LEU A 257 15.70 -9.64 11.22
CA LEU A 257 16.57 -9.47 12.40
C LEU A 257 16.26 -8.17 13.15
N ASP A 258 15.76 -7.17 12.44
CA ASP A 258 15.37 -5.88 13.01
C ASP A 258 13.93 -5.88 13.58
N THR A 259 13.09 -6.86 13.22
CA THR A 259 11.65 -6.89 13.56
C THR A 259 11.18 -8.22 14.15
N GLY A 260 10.93 -8.26 15.47
CA GLY A 260 10.41 -9.44 16.17
C GLY A 260 8.88 -9.47 16.30
N GLY A 261 8.32 -10.67 16.49
CA GLY A 261 6.91 -10.89 16.82
C GLY A 261 6.13 -11.72 15.78
N ILE A 262 4.90 -12.10 16.14
CA ILE A 262 4.04 -12.91 15.26
C ILE A 262 3.68 -12.14 13.99
N GLY A 263 3.30 -10.85 14.11
CA GLY A 263 2.95 -10.01 12.96
C GLY A 263 4.10 -9.83 11.95
N SER A 264 5.34 -9.63 12.41
CA SER A 264 6.50 -9.46 11.51
C SER A 264 6.83 -10.76 10.77
N ILE A 265 6.91 -11.90 11.48
CA ILE A 265 7.16 -13.21 10.87
C ILE A 265 6.04 -13.58 9.89
N THR A 266 4.79 -13.31 10.25
CA THR A 266 3.64 -13.57 9.39
C THR A 266 3.68 -12.72 8.10
N THR A 267 4.07 -11.45 8.21
CA THR A 267 4.25 -10.57 7.06
C THR A 267 5.36 -11.08 6.15
N CYS A 268 6.50 -11.45 6.73
CA CYS A 268 7.63 -12.03 6.00
C CYS A 268 7.25 -13.35 5.32
N LEU A 269 6.50 -14.22 6.01
CA LEU A 269 6.01 -15.48 5.46
C LEU A 269 5.10 -15.25 4.24
N SER A 270 4.23 -14.24 4.29
CA SER A 270 3.38 -13.88 3.16
C SER A 270 4.20 -13.38 1.95
N GLN A 271 5.19 -12.51 2.20
CA GLN A 271 6.11 -12.03 1.16
C GLN A 271 6.95 -13.17 0.57
N ALA A 272 7.49 -14.05 1.40
CA ALA A 272 8.28 -15.21 0.98
C ALA A 272 7.46 -16.17 0.11
N ALA A 273 6.20 -16.42 0.47
CA ALA A 273 5.29 -17.23 -0.32
C ALA A 273 4.97 -16.60 -1.69
N LEU A 274 4.66 -15.30 -1.72
CA LEU A 274 4.41 -14.57 -2.98
C LEU A 274 5.66 -14.51 -3.89
N ALA A 275 6.84 -14.47 -3.30
CA ALA A 275 8.14 -14.50 -3.99
C ALA A 275 8.59 -15.94 -4.37
N GLY A 276 7.84 -16.98 -4.00
CA GLY A 276 8.19 -18.37 -4.28
C GLY A 276 9.46 -18.85 -3.57
N LEU A 277 9.69 -18.42 -2.33
CA LEU A 277 10.85 -18.76 -1.49
C LEU A 277 10.52 -19.90 -0.52
N ALA A 278 10.12 -21.07 -1.04
CA ALA A 278 9.55 -22.16 -0.24
C ALA A 278 10.42 -22.66 0.92
N SER A 279 11.73 -22.83 0.72
CA SER A 279 12.64 -23.27 1.79
C SER A 279 12.74 -22.27 2.94
N PHE A 280 12.70 -20.97 2.63
CA PHE A 280 12.70 -19.92 3.63
C PHE A 280 11.34 -19.87 4.35
N SER A 281 10.23 -19.98 3.63
CA SER A 281 8.89 -20.08 4.22
C SER A 281 8.77 -21.23 5.23
N GLN A 282 9.41 -22.37 4.98
CA GLN A 282 9.44 -23.48 5.94
C GLN A 282 10.15 -23.10 7.25
N GLN A 283 11.29 -22.40 7.17
CA GLN A 283 12.02 -21.92 8.35
C GLN A 283 11.19 -20.92 9.16
N LEU A 284 10.44 -20.05 8.47
CA LEU A 284 9.54 -19.10 9.11
C LEU A 284 8.38 -19.79 9.82
N LEU A 285 7.81 -20.85 9.25
CA LEU A 285 6.76 -21.64 9.89
C LEU A 285 7.22 -22.30 11.18
N GLU A 286 8.46 -22.81 11.22
CA GLU A 286 9.05 -23.39 12.44
C GLU A 286 9.15 -22.34 13.56
N GLN A 287 9.67 -21.15 13.24
CA GLN A 287 9.76 -20.04 14.19
C GLN A 287 8.37 -19.56 14.64
N LEU A 288 7.45 -19.39 13.69
CA LEU A 288 6.09 -18.95 13.95
C LEU A 288 5.35 -19.93 14.87
N THR A 289 5.56 -21.24 14.70
CA THR A 289 4.97 -22.27 15.57
C THR A 289 5.42 -22.10 17.02
N LEU A 290 6.69 -21.78 17.26
CA LEU A 290 7.23 -21.55 18.60
C LEU A 290 6.66 -20.26 19.23
N LEU A 291 6.53 -19.19 18.45
CA LEU A 291 5.94 -17.94 18.94
C LEU A 291 4.46 -18.10 19.28
N ILE A 292 3.69 -18.75 18.40
CA ILE A 292 2.27 -19.03 18.63
C ILE A 292 2.08 -19.81 19.94
N ALA A 293 2.94 -20.80 20.22
CA ALA A 293 2.84 -21.57 21.45
C ALA A 293 3.04 -20.72 22.73
N GLN A 294 3.76 -19.60 22.64
CA GLN A 294 4.07 -18.70 23.75
C GLN A 294 3.17 -17.46 23.79
N GLU A 295 2.35 -17.24 22.77
CA GLU A 295 1.56 -16.03 22.61
C GLU A 295 0.47 -15.92 23.67
N ASN A 296 0.37 -14.77 24.33
CA ASN A 296 -0.62 -14.53 25.38
C ASN A 296 -1.65 -13.45 25.01
N GLN A 297 -1.45 -12.76 23.89
CA GLN A 297 -2.35 -11.72 23.41
C GLN A 297 -3.22 -12.25 22.28
N PHE A 298 -4.54 -12.21 22.47
CA PHE A 298 -5.49 -12.63 21.45
C PHE A 298 -5.42 -11.77 20.18
N ALA A 299 -5.12 -10.48 20.33
CA ALA A 299 -5.07 -9.51 19.23
C ALA A 299 -4.00 -9.82 18.17
N GLU A 300 -2.91 -10.50 18.54
CA GLU A 300 -1.80 -10.85 17.61
C GLU A 300 -2.13 -12.02 16.67
N MET A 301 -3.14 -12.82 17.01
CA MET A 301 -3.41 -14.08 16.30
C MET A 301 -4.08 -13.88 14.93
N GLY A 302 -4.80 -12.79 14.71
CA GLY A 302 -5.65 -12.60 13.53
C GLY A 302 -4.87 -12.63 12.22
N GLN A 303 -3.76 -11.90 12.15
CA GLN A 303 -2.91 -11.88 10.95
C GLN A 303 -2.31 -13.25 10.67
N ALA A 304 -1.82 -13.94 11.71
CA ALA A 304 -1.25 -15.28 11.59
C ALA A 304 -2.28 -16.27 11.05
N LEU A 305 -3.48 -16.29 11.61
CA LEU A 305 -4.57 -17.14 11.15
C LEU A 305 -4.95 -16.87 9.69
N GLU A 306 -5.08 -15.60 9.31
CA GLU A 306 -5.46 -15.22 7.95
C GLU A 306 -4.42 -15.69 6.91
N VAL A 307 -3.13 -15.44 7.19
CA VAL A 307 -2.04 -15.83 6.29
C VAL A 307 -1.87 -17.35 6.24
N LEU A 308 -1.83 -18.02 7.39
CA LEU A 308 -1.68 -19.48 7.45
C LEU A 308 -2.85 -20.19 6.76
N TYR A 309 -4.08 -19.73 6.98
CA TYR A 309 -5.26 -20.30 6.35
C TYR A 309 -5.28 -20.05 4.84
N ALA A 310 -4.94 -18.84 4.40
CA ALA A 310 -4.86 -18.52 2.97
C ALA A 310 -3.78 -19.35 2.26
N LEU A 311 -2.60 -19.51 2.88
CA LEU A 311 -1.52 -20.37 2.38
C LEU A 311 -1.97 -21.82 2.25
N TRP A 312 -2.60 -22.36 3.29
CA TRP A 312 -3.06 -23.74 3.32
C TRP A 312 -4.15 -24.00 2.28
N ARG A 313 -5.07 -23.05 2.07
CA ARG A 313 -6.13 -23.16 1.07
C ARG A 313 -5.61 -23.05 -0.37
N LEU A 314 -4.50 -22.35 -0.58
CA LEU A 314 -3.91 -22.06 -1.89
C LEU A 314 -2.60 -22.83 -2.09
N ASP A 315 -2.62 -24.11 -1.71
CA ASP A 315 -1.48 -25.02 -1.63
C ASP A 315 -0.65 -25.08 -2.94
N GLU A 316 -1.31 -24.92 -4.10
CA GLU A 316 -0.65 -24.99 -5.41
C GLU A 316 0.22 -23.76 -5.75
N ILE A 317 -0.08 -22.60 -5.19
CA ILE A 317 0.50 -21.30 -5.62
C ILE A 317 1.68 -20.91 -4.74
N SER A 318 1.60 -21.24 -3.45
CA SER A 318 2.59 -20.87 -2.45
C SER A 318 3.92 -21.63 -2.59
N GLY A 319 3.94 -22.70 -3.40
CA GLY A 319 5.07 -23.63 -3.48
C GLY A 319 5.27 -24.46 -2.21
N MET A 320 4.30 -24.42 -1.29
CA MET A 320 4.30 -25.14 -0.01
C MET A 320 3.46 -26.42 -0.06
N GLN A 321 3.26 -26.98 -1.27
CA GLN A 321 2.45 -28.16 -1.53
C GLN A 321 2.74 -29.28 -0.53
N GLY A 322 1.72 -29.71 0.21
CA GLY A 322 1.82 -30.84 1.14
C GLY A 322 2.79 -30.62 2.31
N ALA A 323 3.13 -29.36 2.64
CA ALA A 323 3.92 -29.04 3.81
C ALA A 323 3.12 -29.37 5.08
N GLN A 324 3.30 -30.58 5.62
CA GLN A 324 2.72 -31.03 6.89
C GLN A 324 2.91 -30.00 8.00
N ILE A 325 4.02 -29.24 7.96
CA ILE A 325 4.28 -28.17 8.91
C ILE A 325 3.28 -27.03 8.81
N LEU A 326 2.88 -26.58 7.61
CA LEU A 326 1.89 -25.51 7.45
C LEU A 326 0.55 -25.90 8.07
N GLN A 327 0.10 -27.12 7.82
CA GLN A 327 -1.12 -27.65 8.43
C GLN A 327 -0.96 -27.73 9.97
N THR A 328 0.15 -28.26 10.46
CA THR A 328 0.42 -28.37 11.90
C THR A 328 0.45 -27.01 12.58
N THR A 329 1.12 -26.02 11.99
CA THR A 329 1.18 -24.64 12.49
C THR A 329 -0.20 -23.98 12.47
N LEU A 330 -1.00 -24.17 11.42
CA LEU A 330 -2.37 -23.67 11.35
C LEU A 330 -3.26 -24.27 12.44
N CYS A 331 -3.21 -25.60 12.64
CA CYS A 331 -3.96 -26.25 13.71
C CYS A 331 -3.53 -25.72 15.08
N ALA A 332 -2.22 -25.60 15.34
CA ALA A 332 -1.71 -25.02 16.58
C ALA A 332 -2.15 -23.56 16.77
N ALA A 333 -2.20 -22.76 15.70
CA ALA A 333 -2.69 -21.39 15.72
C ALA A 333 -4.17 -21.32 16.09
N ILE A 334 -4.99 -22.18 15.50
CA ILE A 334 -6.44 -22.25 15.79
C ILE A 334 -6.65 -22.69 17.23
N ASP A 335 -5.97 -23.74 17.69
CA ASP A 335 -6.07 -24.23 19.07
C ASP A 335 -5.62 -23.17 20.08
N ARG A 336 -4.51 -22.48 19.82
CA ARG A 336 -4.04 -21.38 20.67
C ARG A 336 -5.04 -20.23 20.69
N THR A 337 -5.58 -19.86 19.53
CA THR A 337 -6.57 -18.79 19.43
C THR A 337 -7.83 -19.14 20.21
N LEU A 338 -8.35 -20.36 20.07
CA LEU A 338 -9.50 -20.85 20.82
C LEU A 338 -9.24 -20.82 22.33
N TRP A 339 -8.04 -21.19 22.78
CA TRP A 339 -7.65 -21.07 24.18
C TRP A 339 -7.59 -19.61 24.66
N LEU A 340 -7.00 -18.71 23.86
CA LEU A 340 -6.91 -17.29 24.16
C LEU A 340 -8.28 -16.59 24.18
N CYS A 341 -9.25 -17.05 23.37
CA CYS A 341 -10.64 -16.56 23.39
C CYS A 341 -11.29 -16.68 24.78
N GLU A 342 -10.83 -17.60 25.64
CA GLU A 342 -11.38 -17.79 26.97
C GLU A 342 -10.86 -16.78 28.01
N SER A 343 -9.79 -16.06 27.68
CA SER A 343 -9.20 -15.06 28.56
C SER A 343 -10.19 -13.93 28.85
N ASN A 344 -10.24 -13.41 30.08
CA ASN A 344 -11.15 -12.32 30.46
C ASN A 344 -10.51 -10.93 30.34
N GLY A 345 -9.39 -10.82 29.63
CA GLY A 345 -8.71 -9.55 29.39
C GLY A 345 -9.56 -8.66 28.48
N ARG A 346 -9.77 -7.41 28.88
CA ARG A 346 -10.38 -6.43 27.98
C ARG A 346 -9.27 -5.89 27.06
N PRO A 347 -9.50 -5.82 25.74
CA PRO A 347 -8.51 -5.23 24.84
C PRO A 347 -8.36 -3.74 25.14
N ASP A 348 -7.13 -3.26 25.06
CA ASP A 348 -6.86 -1.83 25.09
C ASP A 348 -7.38 -1.16 23.81
N GLU A 349 -7.63 0.15 23.85
CA GLU A 349 -8.15 0.92 22.70
C GLU A 349 -7.28 0.76 21.43
N LYS A 350 -5.95 0.62 21.60
CA LYS A 350 -5.00 0.40 20.51
C LYS A 350 -5.12 -1.00 19.88
N GLU A 351 -5.50 -1.98 20.68
CA GLU A 351 -5.59 -3.39 20.28
C GLU A 351 -6.99 -3.75 19.78
N PHE A 352 -7.99 -2.90 20.02
CA PHE A 352 -9.39 -3.14 19.73
C PHE A 352 -9.66 -3.69 18.31
N HIS A 353 -9.05 -3.07 17.29
CA HIS A 353 -9.22 -3.52 15.90
C HIS A 353 -8.51 -4.84 15.61
N ALA A 354 -7.30 -5.05 16.15
CA ALA A 354 -6.55 -6.29 16.00
C ALA A 354 -7.27 -7.46 16.72
N HIS A 355 -7.83 -7.20 17.91
CA HIS A 355 -8.66 -8.13 18.65
C HIS A 355 -9.89 -8.58 17.86
N LEU A 356 -10.63 -7.65 17.25
CA LEU A 356 -11.75 -8.00 16.38
C LEU A 356 -11.32 -8.72 15.10
N HIS A 357 -10.16 -8.37 14.53
CA HIS A 357 -9.60 -9.07 13.38
C HIS A 357 -9.31 -10.54 13.69
N SER A 358 -8.77 -10.86 14.88
CA SER A 358 -8.61 -12.24 15.35
C SER A 358 -9.92 -13.02 15.39
N TRP A 359 -10.99 -12.41 15.91
CA TRP A 359 -12.34 -13.01 15.90
C TRP A 359 -12.85 -13.26 14.47
N GLN A 360 -12.67 -12.30 13.57
CA GLN A 360 -13.10 -12.42 12.18
C GLN A 360 -12.34 -13.51 11.42
N ALA A 361 -11.02 -13.59 11.60
CA ALA A 361 -10.16 -14.62 11.02
C ALA A 361 -10.58 -16.02 11.51
N LEU A 362 -10.73 -16.20 12.84
CA LEU A 362 -11.21 -17.45 13.42
C LEU A 362 -12.58 -17.85 12.88
N CYS A 363 -13.54 -16.93 12.87
CA CYS A 363 -14.89 -17.20 12.37
C CYS A 363 -14.91 -17.52 10.86
N HIS A 364 -14.01 -16.92 10.07
CA HIS A 364 -13.87 -17.26 8.65
C HIS A 364 -13.45 -18.72 8.48
N ILE A 365 -12.45 -19.16 9.24
CA ILE A 365 -11.97 -20.53 9.21
C ILE A 365 -13.09 -21.48 9.66
N LEU A 366 -13.71 -21.23 10.82
CA LEU A 366 -14.76 -22.10 11.36
C LEU A 366 -15.97 -22.23 10.41
N ARG A 367 -16.37 -21.14 9.73
CA ARG A 367 -17.45 -21.18 8.75
C ARG A 367 -17.10 -22.08 7.57
N ASP A 368 -15.88 -21.98 7.09
CA ASP A 368 -15.45 -22.80 5.96
C ASP A 368 -15.34 -24.27 6.36
N LEU A 369 -14.90 -24.58 7.59
CA LEU A 369 -14.97 -25.93 8.16
C LEU A 369 -16.42 -26.43 8.26
N HIS A 370 -17.35 -25.59 8.71
CA HIS A 370 -18.78 -25.91 8.75
C HIS A 370 -19.35 -26.21 7.34
N SER A 371 -18.88 -25.51 6.30
CA SER A 371 -19.30 -25.72 4.91
C SER A 371 -18.71 -26.99 4.25
N GLY A 372 -17.86 -27.74 4.96
CA GLY A 372 -17.32 -29.02 4.50
C GLY A 372 -15.82 -29.03 4.19
N VAL A 373 -15.08 -27.94 4.49
CA VAL A 373 -13.61 -27.96 4.42
C VAL A 373 -13.07 -28.86 5.54
N ASN A 374 -12.26 -29.86 5.20
CA ASN A 374 -11.70 -30.78 6.19
C ASN A 374 -10.27 -30.36 6.57
N LEU A 375 -10.09 -29.94 7.83
CA LEU A 375 -8.77 -29.66 8.42
C LEU A 375 -8.53 -30.66 9.57
N PRO A 376 -7.69 -31.70 9.38
CA PRO A 376 -7.41 -32.68 10.41
C PRO A 376 -6.77 -32.02 11.64
N GLY A 377 -7.34 -32.27 12.82
CA GLY A 377 -6.82 -31.79 14.10
C GLY A 377 -7.68 -30.72 14.79
N VAL A 378 -8.55 -30.03 14.05
CA VAL A 378 -9.46 -29.03 14.63
C VAL A 378 -10.85 -29.62 14.84
N SER A 379 -11.35 -29.57 16.08
CA SER A 379 -12.70 -30.01 16.41
C SER A 379 -13.69 -28.86 16.32
N LEU A 380 -14.48 -28.83 15.23
CA LEU A 380 -15.53 -27.81 15.04
C LEU A 380 -16.56 -27.84 16.18
N SER A 381 -16.93 -29.02 16.68
CA SER A 381 -17.89 -29.14 17.79
C SER A 381 -17.35 -28.56 19.09
N ALA A 382 -16.05 -28.74 19.37
CA ALA A 382 -15.42 -28.13 20.54
C ALA A 382 -15.33 -26.60 20.40
N ALA A 383 -15.00 -26.09 19.21
CA ALA A 383 -14.99 -24.66 18.93
C ALA A 383 -16.38 -24.04 19.10
N VAL A 384 -17.44 -24.67 18.55
CA VAL A 384 -18.83 -24.21 18.71
C VAL A 384 -19.24 -24.20 20.18
N ALA A 385 -18.95 -25.26 20.93
CA ALA A 385 -19.26 -25.32 22.37
C ALA A 385 -18.53 -24.22 23.18
N LEU A 386 -17.31 -23.86 22.77
CA LEU A 386 -16.58 -22.74 23.37
C LEU A 386 -17.26 -21.40 23.07
N LEU A 387 -17.66 -21.17 21.82
CA LEU A 387 -18.39 -19.95 21.43
C LEU A 387 -19.72 -19.82 22.20
N GLU A 388 -20.45 -20.91 22.38
CA GLU A 388 -21.68 -20.95 23.19
C GLU A 388 -21.39 -20.54 24.64
N ARG A 389 -20.43 -21.22 25.29
CA ARG A 389 -19.99 -20.89 26.65
C ARG A 389 -19.58 -19.42 26.76
N ARG A 390 -18.83 -18.91 25.77
CA ARG A 390 -18.28 -17.55 25.79
C ARG A 390 -19.38 -16.49 25.63
N SER A 391 -20.35 -16.71 24.75
CA SER A 391 -21.48 -15.79 24.57
C SER A 391 -22.31 -15.60 25.85
N GLN A 392 -22.42 -16.67 26.66
CA GLN A 392 -23.20 -16.70 27.90
C GLN A 392 -22.40 -16.36 29.17
N ALA A 393 -21.07 -16.24 29.07
CA ALA A 393 -20.21 -16.01 30.22
C ALA A 393 -20.37 -14.58 30.77
N ILE A 394 -20.92 -14.46 31.98
CA ILE A 394 -21.19 -13.18 32.65
C ILE A 394 -19.91 -12.34 32.85
N HIS A 395 -18.78 -12.99 33.10
CA HIS A 395 -17.49 -12.33 33.36
C HIS A 395 -16.68 -12.02 32.09
N ALA A 396 -17.14 -12.47 30.92
CA ALA A 396 -16.47 -12.16 29.66
C ALA A 396 -16.66 -10.68 29.28
N PRO A 397 -15.66 -10.02 28.68
CA PRO A 397 -15.83 -8.71 28.04
C PRO A 397 -17.03 -8.71 27.09
N ALA A 398 -17.78 -7.61 27.09
CA ALA A 398 -19.02 -7.52 26.33
C ALA A 398 -18.75 -7.65 24.81
N LEU A 399 -17.63 -7.07 24.34
CA LEU A 399 -17.11 -7.25 22.98
C LEU A 399 -16.99 -8.73 22.58
N ASP A 400 -16.34 -9.56 23.41
CA ASP A 400 -16.14 -10.98 23.13
C ASP A 400 -17.44 -11.77 23.13
N ARG A 401 -18.35 -11.44 24.06
CA ARG A 401 -19.67 -12.09 24.12
C ARG A 401 -20.44 -11.84 22.82
N GLY A 402 -20.41 -10.59 22.37
CA GLY A 402 -21.01 -10.19 21.11
C GLY A 402 -20.34 -10.86 19.92
N ALA A 403 -19.00 -10.91 19.89
CA ALA A 403 -18.25 -11.54 18.82
C ALA A 403 -18.49 -13.06 18.75
N ALA A 404 -18.55 -13.75 19.90
CA ALA A 404 -18.85 -15.17 19.99
C ALA A 404 -20.28 -15.49 19.52
N LEU A 405 -21.28 -14.70 19.94
CA LEU A 405 -22.64 -14.86 19.44
C LEU A 405 -22.74 -14.56 17.93
N GLY A 406 -22.05 -13.52 17.45
CA GLY A 406 -21.96 -13.21 16.02
C GLY A 406 -21.32 -14.35 15.23
N ALA A 407 -20.28 -14.98 15.74
CA ALA A 407 -19.68 -16.17 15.15
C ALA A 407 -20.69 -17.33 15.07
N LEU A 408 -21.44 -17.61 16.15
CA LEU A 408 -22.47 -18.65 16.16
C LEU A 408 -23.60 -18.38 15.15
N MET A 409 -24.05 -17.12 15.02
CA MET A 409 -25.04 -16.73 14.01
C MET A 409 -24.53 -17.00 12.60
N ARG A 410 -23.24 -16.72 12.35
CA ARG A 410 -22.59 -16.95 11.05
C ARG A 410 -22.33 -18.43 10.75
N LEU A 411 -22.32 -19.27 11.79
CA LEU A 411 -22.30 -20.73 11.70
C LEU A 411 -23.70 -21.35 11.68
N GLU A 412 -24.76 -20.53 11.56
CA GLU A 412 -26.16 -20.97 11.52
C GLU A 412 -26.56 -21.83 12.74
N HIS A 413 -25.99 -21.53 13.90
CA HIS A 413 -26.25 -22.29 15.11
C HIS A 413 -27.70 -22.12 15.58
N PRO A 414 -28.45 -23.17 15.94
CA PRO A 414 -29.89 -23.09 16.27
C PRO A 414 -30.23 -22.12 17.41
N ASN A 415 -29.33 -21.99 18.39
CA ASN A 415 -29.53 -21.11 19.55
C ASN A 415 -29.09 -19.66 19.30
N ALA A 416 -28.56 -19.34 18.11
CA ALA A 416 -28.04 -18.03 17.76
C ALA A 416 -29.01 -17.30 16.82
N SER A 417 -29.95 -16.56 17.41
CA SER A 417 -30.97 -15.78 16.70
C SER A 417 -30.86 -14.27 17.01
N ALA A 418 -31.59 -13.42 16.26
CA ALA A 418 -31.73 -12.01 16.64
C ALA A 418 -32.32 -11.84 18.05
N GLU A 419 -33.23 -12.72 18.46
CA GLU A 419 -33.83 -12.68 19.80
C GLU A 419 -32.78 -12.97 20.88
N ALA A 420 -31.87 -13.92 20.63
CA ALA A 420 -30.75 -14.18 21.53
C ALA A 420 -29.80 -12.98 21.62
N ALA A 421 -29.53 -12.30 20.50
CA ALA A 421 -28.73 -11.07 20.48
C ALA A 421 -29.40 -9.95 21.28
N LEU A 422 -30.70 -9.73 21.09
CA LEU A 422 -31.48 -8.74 21.84
C LEU A 422 -31.51 -9.06 23.34
N THR A 423 -31.66 -10.34 23.70
CA THR A 423 -31.65 -10.78 25.10
C THR A 423 -30.29 -10.53 25.75
N MET A 424 -29.19 -10.77 25.03
CA MET A 424 -27.84 -10.45 25.51
C MET A 424 -27.68 -8.94 25.74
N LEU A 425 -28.06 -8.11 24.76
CA LEU A 425 -27.93 -6.66 24.84
C LEU A 425 -28.76 -6.09 26.01
N ALA A 426 -29.97 -6.60 26.23
CA ALA A 426 -30.85 -6.18 27.32
C ALA A 426 -30.32 -6.51 28.73
N GLN A 427 -29.40 -7.47 28.86
CA GLN A 427 -28.79 -7.86 30.14
C GLN A 427 -27.51 -7.06 30.46
N LEU A 428 -27.03 -6.25 29.53
CA LEU A 428 -25.79 -5.48 29.66
C LEU A 428 -26.08 -4.05 30.08
N SER A 429 -25.10 -3.41 30.72
CA SER A 429 -25.15 -1.95 30.91
C SER A 429 -25.12 -1.23 29.54
N PRO A 430 -25.61 0.02 29.45
CA PRO A 430 -25.65 0.77 28.19
C PRO A 430 -24.28 0.84 27.48
N ALA A 431 -23.20 1.13 28.20
CA ALA A 431 -21.84 1.13 27.65
C ALA A 431 -21.42 -0.26 27.12
N GLN A 432 -21.65 -1.32 27.90
CA GLN A 432 -21.33 -2.69 27.48
C GLN A 432 -22.19 -3.18 26.30
N SER A 433 -23.43 -2.68 26.18
CA SER A 433 -24.29 -3.00 25.04
C SER A 433 -23.69 -2.51 23.73
N GLY A 434 -23.02 -1.35 23.74
CA GLY A 434 -22.28 -0.81 22.60
C GLY A 434 -21.11 -1.70 22.20
N GLU A 435 -20.26 -2.07 23.16
CA GLU A 435 -19.14 -3.00 22.93
C GLU A 435 -19.61 -4.35 22.37
N ALA A 436 -20.66 -4.94 22.96
CA ALA A 436 -21.22 -6.21 22.50
C ALA A 436 -21.81 -6.10 21.09
N LEU A 437 -22.50 -4.99 20.78
CA LEU A 437 -23.02 -4.72 19.45
C LEU A 437 -21.88 -4.60 18.42
N HIS A 438 -20.75 -4.03 18.82
CA HIS A 438 -19.55 -3.94 18.00
C HIS A 438 -19.04 -5.33 17.58
N GLY A 439 -18.92 -6.25 18.53
CA GLY A 439 -18.53 -7.64 18.26
C GLY A 439 -19.56 -8.38 17.41
N LEU A 440 -20.86 -8.20 17.71
CA LEU A 440 -21.95 -8.82 16.94
C LEU A 440 -21.93 -8.40 15.47
N LEU A 441 -21.90 -7.10 15.19
CA LEU A 441 -21.94 -6.58 13.82
C LEU A 441 -20.62 -6.85 13.07
N ALA A 442 -19.48 -6.87 13.76
CA ALA A 442 -18.20 -7.23 13.13
C ALA A 442 -18.21 -8.64 12.52
N LEU A 443 -19.01 -9.59 13.05
CA LEU A 443 -19.07 -10.97 12.55
C LEU A 443 -20.37 -11.34 11.84
N ALA A 444 -21.51 -10.79 12.25
CA ALA A 444 -22.86 -11.19 11.81
C ALA A 444 -23.71 -10.02 11.25
N ARG A 445 -23.08 -8.94 10.74
CA ARG A 445 -23.80 -7.76 10.23
C ARG A 445 -24.92 -8.10 9.23
N HIS A 446 -24.68 -9.01 8.29
CA HIS A 446 -25.67 -9.32 7.25
C HIS A 446 -26.85 -10.10 7.82
N GLN A 447 -26.59 -11.08 8.69
CA GLN A 447 -27.64 -11.86 9.36
C GLN A 447 -28.54 -10.99 10.23
N LEU A 448 -27.96 -9.99 10.92
CA LEU A 448 -28.70 -9.09 11.80
C LEU A 448 -29.44 -7.98 11.04
N ALA A 449 -28.77 -7.33 10.08
CA ALA A 449 -29.34 -6.21 9.32
C ALA A 449 -30.48 -6.63 8.37
N CYS A 450 -30.63 -7.93 8.11
CA CYS A 450 -31.72 -8.47 7.30
C CYS A 450 -32.91 -8.95 8.14
N GLN A 451 -32.86 -8.91 9.48
CA GLN A 451 -33.91 -9.42 10.36
C GLN A 451 -34.77 -8.28 10.94
N PRO A 452 -36.05 -8.13 10.53
CA PRO A 452 -36.92 -7.08 11.04
C PRO A 452 -37.13 -7.15 12.57
N ALA A 453 -37.13 -8.36 13.14
CA ALA A 453 -37.24 -8.58 14.57
C ALA A 453 -36.07 -7.96 15.35
N PHE A 454 -34.86 -8.01 14.79
CA PHE A 454 -33.69 -7.38 15.40
C PHE A 454 -33.85 -5.86 15.47
N ILE A 455 -34.29 -5.23 14.36
CA ILE A 455 -34.47 -3.78 14.31
C ILE A 455 -35.57 -3.33 15.26
N ALA A 456 -36.71 -4.02 15.28
CA ALA A 456 -37.80 -3.68 16.19
C ALA A 456 -37.39 -3.81 17.66
N GLY A 457 -36.71 -4.91 18.02
CA GLY A 457 -36.23 -5.12 19.38
C GLY A 457 -35.14 -4.14 19.79
N PHE A 458 -34.19 -3.84 18.88
CA PHE A 458 -33.10 -2.92 19.15
C PHE A 458 -33.62 -1.48 19.28
N SER A 459 -34.57 -1.09 18.44
CA SER A 459 -35.33 0.16 18.56
C SER A 459 -36.04 0.28 19.91
N SER A 460 -36.74 -0.78 20.35
CA SER A 460 -37.36 -0.82 21.68
C SER A 460 -36.34 -0.70 22.81
N HIS A 461 -35.17 -1.32 22.67
CA HIS A 461 -34.10 -1.26 23.67
C HIS A 461 -33.56 0.17 23.79
N LEU A 462 -33.30 0.85 22.67
CA LEU A 462 -32.86 2.25 22.66
C LEU A 462 -33.90 3.18 23.32
N ASN A 463 -35.19 2.97 23.07
CA ASN A 463 -36.27 3.77 23.66
C ASN A 463 -36.46 3.54 25.17
N GLN A 464 -35.84 2.52 25.75
CA GLN A 464 -35.88 2.24 27.20
C GLN A 464 -34.70 2.85 27.96
N LEU A 465 -33.67 3.34 27.25
CA LEU A 465 -32.52 4.01 27.86
C LEU A 465 -32.93 5.40 28.38
N SER A 466 -32.33 5.81 29.49
CA SER A 466 -32.39 7.21 29.92
C SER A 466 -31.58 8.10 28.97
N ASP A 467 -31.83 9.42 28.97
CA ASP A 467 -31.09 10.36 28.13
C ASP A 467 -29.57 10.29 28.39
N ASP A 468 -29.17 10.19 29.67
CA ASP A 468 -27.77 10.10 30.08
C ASP A 468 -27.13 8.76 29.63
N ASP A 469 -27.85 7.65 29.80
CA ASP A 469 -27.39 6.32 29.37
C ASP A 469 -27.24 6.22 27.86
N PHE A 470 -28.17 6.82 27.12
CA PHE A 470 -28.12 6.88 25.67
C PHE A 470 -26.92 7.69 25.20
N ILE A 471 -26.67 8.87 25.76
CA ILE A 471 -25.52 9.72 25.44
C ILE A 471 -24.21 8.98 25.71
N ASN A 472 -24.11 8.26 26.83
CA ASN A 472 -22.92 7.49 27.19
C ASN A 472 -22.66 6.30 26.24
N ALA A 473 -23.71 5.61 25.78
CA ALA A 473 -23.58 4.47 24.86
C ALA A 473 -23.39 4.89 23.39
N LEU A 474 -23.77 6.12 23.04
CA LEU A 474 -23.83 6.61 21.66
C LEU A 474 -22.54 6.48 20.84
N PRO A 475 -21.33 6.73 21.38
CA PRO A 475 -20.08 6.59 20.63
C PRO A 475 -19.87 5.17 20.12
N ASP A 476 -19.98 4.17 21.01
CA ASP A 476 -19.80 2.75 20.67
C ASP A 476 -20.90 2.24 19.76
N LEU A 477 -22.15 2.66 19.98
CA LEU A 477 -23.27 2.32 19.10
C LEU A 477 -23.05 2.85 17.67
N ARG A 478 -22.56 4.08 17.53
CA ARG A 478 -22.23 4.66 16.21
C ARG A 478 -21.06 3.95 15.56
N ALA A 479 -20.02 3.64 16.34
CA ALA A 479 -18.87 2.90 15.86
C ALA A 479 -19.29 1.49 15.39
N ALA A 480 -20.20 0.83 16.10
CA ALA A 480 -20.71 -0.49 15.73
C ALA A 480 -21.46 -0.45 14.38
N MET A 481 -22.23 0.62 14.13
CA MET A 481 -22.92 0.83 12.86
C MET A 481 -21.97 1.14 11.69
N ALA A 482 -20.73 1.55 11.96
CA ALA A 482 -19.72 1.77 10.91
C ALA A 482 -19.27 0.47 10.22
N TRP A 483 -19.49 -0.69 10.85
CA TRP A 483 -19.22 -2.00 10.23
C TRP A 483 -20.10 -2.32 9.03
N LEU A 484 -21.24 -1.65 8.89
CA LEU A 484 -22.17 -1.83 7.78
C LEU A 484 -21.68 -1.04 6.55
N PRO A 485 -21.37 -1.70 5.42
CA PRO A 485 -21.07 -1.03 4.17
C PRO A 485 -22.21 -0.11 3.71
N PRO A 486 -21.96 0.88 2.82
CA PRO A 486 -22.99 1.82 2.36
C PRO A 486 -24.29 1.16 1.89
N ARG A 487 -24.20 0.02 1.19
CA ARG A 487 -25.38 -0.74 0.73
C ARG A 487 -26.17 -1.35 1.87
N GLU A 488 -25.50 -2.02 2.80
CA GLU A 488 -26.15 -2.66 3.97
C GLU A 488 -26.78 -1.61 4.90
N ARG A 489 -26.13 -0.44 5.08
CA ARG A 489 -26.71 0.71 5.80
C ARG A 489 -27.98 1.21 5.14
N GLY A 490 -28.03 1.27 3.80
CA GLY A 490 -29.23 1.64 3.06
C GLY A 490 -30.39 0.67 3.28
N THR A 491 -30.11 -0.64 3.27
CA THR A 491 -31.11 -1.67 3.58
C THR A 491 -31.63 -1.55 5.01
N LEU A 492 -30.73 -1.40 5.98
CA LEU A 492 -31.11 -1.21 7.39
C LEU A 492 -31.94 0.06 7.57
N ALA A 493 -31.57 1.16 6.91
CA ALA A 493 -32.30 2.41 6.96
C ALA A 493 -33.73 2.29 6.39
N HIS A 494 -33.92 1.54 5.31
CA HIS A 494 -35.26 1.21 4.81
C HIS A 494 -36.09 0.44 5.84
N GLN A 495 -35.52 -0.59 6.46
CA GLN A 495 -36.22 -1.38 7.47
C GLN A 495 -36.57 -0.56 8.72
N VAL A 496 -35.72 0.40 9.11
CA VAL A 496 -36.03 1.38 10.17
C VAL A 496 -37.24 2.23 9.79
N LEU A 497 -37.30 2.76 8.56
CA LEU A 497 -38.46 3.52 8.08
C LEU A 497 -39.74 2.68 8.08
N GLU A 498 -39.67 1.43 7.65
CA GLU A 498 -40.80 0.50 7.69
C GLU A 498 -41.28 0.24 9.13
N HIS A 499 -40.36 0.01 10.06
CA HIS A 499 -40.67 -0.21 11.48
C HIS A 499 -41.43 0.98 12.09
N TYR A 500 -41.03 2.21 11.77
CA TYR A 500 -41.69 3.43 12.24
C TYR A 500 -42.90 3.87 11.39
N GLN A 501 -43.33 3.05 10.41
CA GLN A 501 -44.45 3.37 9.50
C GLN A 501 -44.22 4.65 8.67
N LEU A 502 -42.96 4.91 8.34
CA LEU A 502 -42.47 6.05 7.57
C LEU A 502 -41.92 5.63 6.18
N ALA A 503 -42.34 4.48 5.66
CA ALA A 503 -41.84 3.91 4.40
C ALA A 503 -41.99 4.84 3.17
N GLN A 504 -42.91 5.81 3.24
CA GLN A 504 -43.08 6.86 2.24
C GLN A 504 -41.93 7.88 2.16
N LEU A 505 -41.06 7.95 3.18
CA LEU A 505 -39.91 8.84 3.17
C LEU A 505 -38.72 8.20 2.44
N PRO A 506 -37.93 8.96 1.66
CA PRO A 506 -36.69 8.45 1.11
C PRO A 506 -35.67 8.22 2.23
N VAL A 507 -34.73 7.28 2.07
CA VAL A 507 -33.65 7.03 3.04
C VAL A 507 -32.82 8.29 3.33
N SER A 508 -32.70 9.20 2.36
CA SER A 508 -32.05 10.51 2.56
C SER A 508 -32.72 11.37 3.64
N ALA A 509 -34.00 11.13 3.96
CA ALA A 509 -34.70 11.79 5.06
C ALA A 509 -34.04 11.50 6.42
N LEU A 510 -33.44 10.33 6.62
CA LEU A 510 -32.72 9.97 7.85
C LEU A 510 -31.36 10.68 7.97
N GLN A 511 -30.87 11.25 6.88
CA GLN A 511 -29.62 12.02 6.84
C GLN A 511 -29.89 13.53 6.85
N MET A 512 -31.17 13.94 6.83
CA MET A 512 -31.49 15.36 6.90
C MET A 512 -31.13 15.89 8.28
N PRO A 513 -30.43 17.04 8.35
CA PRO A 513 -30.15 17.67 9.63
C PRO A 513 -31.47 17.94 10.35
N LEU A 514 -31.57 17.47 11.59
CA LEU A 514 -32.72 17.75 12.44
C LEU A 514 -32.93 19.27 12.51
N HIS A 515 -34.17 19.71 12.30
CA HIS A 515 -34.48 21.13 12.34
C HIS A 515 -34.46 21.61 13.79
N CYS A 516 -33.28 22.00 14.25
CA CYS A 516 -33.08 22.52 15.58
C CYS A 516 -33.25 24.05 15.54
N PRO A 517 -34.13 24.66 16.36
CA PRO A 517 -34.28 26.10 16.38
C PRO A 517 -32.92 26.76 16.69
N PRO A 518 -32.56 27.88 16.03
CA PRO A 518 -31.24 28.49 16.16
C PRO A 518 -30.88 28.85 17.61
N GLN A 519 -31.89 29.08 18.44
CA GLN A 519 -31.75 29.31 19.88
C GLN A 519 -31.23 28.08 20.64
N ALA A 520 -31.67 26.88 20.27
CA ALA A 520 -31.20 25.63 20.88
C ALA A 520 -29.75 25.32 20.45
N ILE A 521 -29.41 25.56 19.18
CA ILE A 521 -28.03 25.40 18.69
C ILE A 521 -27.08 26.33 19.45
N ALA A 522 -27.44 27.61 19.58
CA ALA A 522 -26.65 28.59 20.33
C ALA A 522 -26.50 28.21 21.81
N HIS A 523 -27.56 27.69 22.42
CA HIS A 523 -27.53 27.22 23.81
C HIS A 523 -26.58 26.02 23.99
N HIS A 524 -26.64 25.02 23.12
CA HIS A 524 -25.74 23.86 23.17
C HIS A 524 -24.28 24.21 22.89
N GLN A 525 -24.01 25.11 21.93
CA GLN A 525 -22.66 25.64 21.69
C GLN A 525 -22.10 26.37 22.92
N GLN A 526 -22.94 27.10 23.65
CA GLN A 526 -22.54 27.78 24.87
C GLN A 526 -22.22 26.79 26.00
N LEU A 527 -23.00 25.71 26.14
CA LEU A 527 -22.73 24.62 27.08
C LEU A 527 -21.42 23.88 26.72
N GLU A 528 -21.18 23.61 25.44
CA GLU A 528 -19.94 23.00 24.96
C GLU A 528 -18.73 23.88 25.26
N GLN A 529 -18.81 25.19 25.00
CA GLN A 529 -17.77 26.15 25.35
C GLN A 529 -17.51 26.21 26.86
N GLN A 530 -18.56 26.15 27.69
CA GLN A 530 -18.42 26.09 29.15
C GLN A 530 -17.77 24.81 29.63
N ALA A 531 -18.11 23.66 29.02
CA ALA A 531 -17.49 22.37 29.31
C ALA A 531 -16.01 22.37 28.91
N LEU A 532 -15.67 22.85 27.72
CA LEU A 532 -14.29 22.96 27.24
C LEU A 532 -13.46 23.92 28.10
N ALA A 533 -14.01 25.08 28.48
CA ALA A 533 -13.34 26.02 29.39
C ALA A 533 -13.11 25.41 30.78
N SER A 534 -14.05 24.61 31.28
CA SER A 534 -13.90 23.87 32.54
C SER A 534 -12.80 22.81 32.41
N LEU A 535 -12.78 22.02 31.34
CA LEU A 535 -11.75 21.01 31.10
C LEU A 535 -10.34 21.63 30.95
N GLN A 536 -10.25 22.80 30.32
CA GLN A 536 -9.01 23.59 30.27
C GLN A 536 -8.58 24.08 31.66
N HIS A 537 -9.51 24.55 32.48
CA HIS A 537 -9.22 24.99 33.85
C HIS A 537 -8.63 23.85 34.71
N TRP A 538 -9.12 22.62 34.52
CA TRP A 538 -8.63 21.42 35.21
C TRP A 538 -7.41 20.76 34.55
N GLY A 539 -6.88 21.32 33.46
CA GLY A 539 -5.71 20.79 32.75
C GLY A 539 -5.93 19.46 32.03
N VAL A 540 -7.20 19.08 31.79
CA VAL A 540 -7.57 17.81 31.14
C VAL A 540 -7.58 17.95 29.61
N PHE A 541 -7.65 19.18 29.09
CA PHE A 541 -7.71 19.46 27.66
C PHE A 541 -6.73 20.58 27.28
N HIS A 542 -5.72 20.25 26.46
CA HIS A 542 -4.82 21.22 25.84
C HIS A 542 -5.10 21.27 24.34
N VAL A 543 -5.40 22.48 23.83
CA VAL A 543 -5.60 22.76 22.39
C VAL A 543 -4.28 22.81 21.67
#